data_AF-A0A7C9F5W0-F1
#
_entry.id   AF-A0A7C9F5W0-F1
#
_cell.length_a   1.000
_cell.length_b   1.000
_cell.length_c   1.000
_cell.angle_alpha   90.00
_cell.angle_beta   90.00
_cell.angle_gamma   90.00
#
_symmetry.space_group_name_H-M   'P 1'
#
loop_
_entity.id
_entity.type
_entity.pdbx_description
1 polymer ?
#
loop_
_entity_poly.entity_id
_entity_poly.type
_entity_poly.pdbx_seq_one_letter_code
_entity_poly.pdbx_strand_id
1 'polypeptide(L)'
;LQSVETLVVQGALDSGGQRASVSEVQQTISAAYGAAITRPRFCHLSVSTCPLPIPLPFPSIFSDAVGQQGEILGNPNPDLAPKTSLDVHSIPMAARLRSSSAILPFLSNRLENLRKFGIQRGALGGELLKTWGFGKEELEDMGETLSDMVRTLDP
;
A
#
# COMPACT_ATOMS: atom_id res chain seq x y z
N LEU A 1 -4.68 -10.41 14.76
CA LEU A 1 -4.83 -9.18 15.58
C LEU A 1 -4.34 -7.97 14.78
N GLN A 2 -5.08 -6.85 14.79
CA GLN A 2 -4.57 -5.55 14.32
C GLN A 2 -4.14 -4.74 15.54
N SER A 3 -2.83 -4.54 15.72
CA SER A 3 -2.29 -3.88 16.91
C SER A 3 -2.06 -2.38 16.69
N VAL A 4 -1.37 -2.04 15.61
CA VAL A 4 -0.91 -0.67 15.31
C VAL A 4 -1.27 -0.30 13.89
N GLU A 5 -1.67 0.96 13.72
CA GLU A 5 -1.95 1.58 12.42
C GLU A 5 -1.40 3.01 12.37
N THR A 6 -0.87 3.39 11.22
CA THR A 6 -0.44 4.74 10.90
C THR A 6 -1.08 5.18 9.59
N LEU A 7 -1.74 6.32 9.64
CA LEU A 7 -2.36 6.98 8.50
C LEU A 7 -1.68 8.33 8.28
N VAL A 8 -1.32 8.61 7.04
CA VAL A 8 -0.86 9.92 6.59
C VAL A 8 -1.81 10.38 5.50
N VAL A 9 -2.44 11.54 5.69
CA VAL A 9 -3.42 12.10 4.75
C VAL A 9 -3.01 13.53 4.40
N GLN A 10 -2.90 13.82 3.11
CA GLN A 10 -2.49 15.11 2.58
C GLN A 10 -3.46 15.58 1.51
N GLY A 11 -3.96 16.81 1.66
CA GLY A 11 -4.83 17.44 0.67
C GLY A 11 -6.14 16.71 0.43
N ALA A 12 -6.70 16.04 1.44
CA ALA A 12 -7.98 15.34 1.33
C ALA A 12 -9.09 16.25 0.78
N LEU A 13 -10.01 15.66 0.03
CA LEU A 13 -11.17 16.33 -0.54
C LEU A 13 -12.45 15.81 0.11
N ASP A 14 -13.42 16.70 0.31
CA ASP A 14 -14.77 16.35 0.72
C ASP A 14 -15.62 15.85 -0.47
N SER A 15 -16.87 15.47 -0.20
CA SER A 15 -17.80 15.01 -1.23
C SER A 15 -18.17 16.07 -2.27
N GLY A 16 -17.93 17.36 -1.98
CA GLY A 16 -18.12 18.48 -2.90
C GLY A 16 -16.87 18.84 -3.69
N GLY A 17 -15.77 18.09 -3.54
CA GLY A 17 -14.49 18.36 -4.18
C GLY A 17 -13.72 19.54 -3.57
N GLN A 18 -14.11 20.02 -2.39
CA GLN A 18 -13.39 21.05 -1.65
C GLN A 18 -12.38 20.44 -0.69
N ARG A 19 -11.37 21.21 -0.27
CA ARG A 19 -10.35 20.74 0.68
C ARG A 19 -11.00 20.46 2.03
N ALA A 20 -10.91 19.21 2.48
CA ALA A 20 -11.35 18.82 3.80
C ALA A 20 -10.45 19.43 4.87
N SER A 21 -11.06 19.95 5.93
CA SER A 21 -10.38 20.39 7.13
C SER A 21 -9.75 19.22 7.89
N VAL A 22 -8.75 19.52 8.71
CA VAL A 22 -8.11 18.51 9.59
C VAL A 22 -9.15 17.84 10.50
N SER A 23 -10.10 18.61 11.04
CA SER A 23 -11.18 18.10 11.90
C SER A 23 -12.10 17.13 11.16
N GLU A 24 -12.47 17.42 9.90
CA GLU A 24 -13.34 16.54 9.12
C GLU A 24 -12.66 15.20 8.84
N VAL A 25 -11.37 15.21 8.48
CA VAL A 25 -10.58 14.00 8.27
C VAL A 25 -10.49 13.18 9.57
N GLN A 26 -10.19 13.83 10.70
CA GLN A 26 -10.11 13.17 12.00
C GLN A 26 -11.44 12.55 12.44
N GLN A 27 -12.55 13.28 12.28
CA GLN A 27 -13.89 12.81 12.61
C GLN A 27 -14.29 11.64 11.71
N THR A 28 -14.03 11.73 10.41
CA THR A 28 -14.33 10.66 9.44
C THR A 28 -13.60 9.36 9.79
N ILE A 29 -12.30 9.45 10.08
CA ILE A 29 -11.49 8.29 10.46
C ILE A 29 -11.96 7.71 11.81
N SER A 30 -12.26 8.58 12.78
CA SER A 30 -12.78 8.17 14.09
C SER A 30 -14.13 7.47 13.97
N ALA A 31 -15.04 8.00 13.15
CA ALA A 31 -16.35 7.41 12.87
C ALA A 31 -16.21 6.05 12.18
N ALA A 32 -15.31 5.94 11.18
CA ALA A 32 -15.03 4.69 10.49
C ALA A 32 -14.53 3.60 11.45
N TYR A 33 -13.61 3.93 12.37
CA TYR A 33 -13.16 2.98 13.39
C TYR A 33 -14.20 2.68 14.47
N GLY A 34 -15.11 3.63 14.75
CA GLY A 34 -16.24 3.42 15.66
C GLY A 34 -17.22 2.38 15.13
N ALA A 35 -17.42 2.32 13.81
CA ALA A 35 -18.31 1.36 13.16
C ALA A 35 -17.65 0.02 12.81
N ALA A 36 -16.32 -0.08 12.87
CA ALA A 36 -15.59 -1.27 12.43
C ALA A 36 -15.61 -2.41 13.45
N ILE A 37 -15.89 -3.63 12.97
CA ILE A 37 -15.84 -4.87 13.78
C ILE A 37 -14.42 -5.11 14.32
N THR A 38 -13.41 -4.78 13.53
CA THR A 38 -12.00 -4.84 13.94
C THR A 38 -11.37 -3.46 13.77
N ARG A 39 -10.79 -2.95 14.86
CA ARG A 39 -10.08 -1.67 14.89
C ARG A 39 -8.68 -1.85 15.46
N PRO A 40 -7.70 -1.04 15.05
CA PRO A 40 -6.37 -1.07 15.65
C PRO A 40 -6.44 -0.66 17.12
N ARG A 41 -5.55 -1.21 17.96
CA ARG A 41 -5.42 -0.78 19.36
C ARG A 41 -4.79 0.61 19.46
N PHE A 42 -3.81 0.88 18.60
CA PHE A 42 -3.14 2.17 18.49
C PHE A 42 -3.26 2.69 17.06
N CYS A 43 -3.73 3.93 16.91
CA CYS A 43 -3.81 4.60 15.62
C CYS A 43 -3.06 5.93 15.71
N HIS A 44 -2.07 6.11 14.84
CA HIS A 44 -1.42 7.40 14.62
C HIS A 44 -1.96 8.01 13.33
N LEU A 45 -2.46 9.24 13.40
CA LEU A 45 -3.00 9.96 12.25
C LEU A 45 -2.25 11.27 12.07
N SER A 46 -1.59 11.42 10.93
CA SER A 46 -1.00 12.67 10.46
C SER A 46 -1.85 13.24 9.33
N VAL A 47 -2.30 14.49 9.48
CA VAL A 47 -3.16 15.16 8.49
C VAL A 47 -2.57 16.51 8.12
N SER A 48 -2.56 16.79 6.82
CA SER A 48 -2.28 18.11 6.27
C SER A 48 -3.34 18.46 5.23
N THR A 49 -3.80 19.71 5.21
CA THR A 49 -4.68 20.21 4.15
C THR A 49 -3.91 20.51 2.86
N CYS A 50 -2.58 20.55 2.92
CA CYS A 50 -1.73 20.78 1.76
C CYS A 50 -1.56 19.46 0.97
N PRO A 51 -1.94 19.41 -0.33
CA PRO A 51 -1.66 18.26 -1.19
C PRO A 51 -0.17 18.13 -1.50
N LEU A 52 0.25 16.97 -2.02
CA LEU A 52 1.63 16.76 -2.43
C LEU A 52 1.92 17.53 -3.73
N PRO A 53 2.90 18.45 -3.79
CA PRO A 53 3.23 19.16 -5.02
C PRO A 53 3.87 18.23 -6.05
N ILE A 54 3.53 18.45 -7.32
CA ILE A 54 4.16 17.76 -8.45
C ILE A 54 5.24 18.68 -9.05
N PRO A 55 6.47 18.19 -9.28
CA PRO A 55 7.50 18.99 -9.93
C PRO A 55 7.14 19.24 -11.40
N LEU A 56 7.18 20.50 -11.83
CA LEU A 56 6.82 20.92 -13.18
C LEU A 56 8.05 21.34 -14.00
N PRO A 57 8.10 21.05 -15.32
CA PRO A 57 7.07 20.33 -16.07
C PRO A 57 7.05 18.85 -15.73
N PHE A 58 5.86 18.28 -15.57
CA PHE A 58 5.66 16.86 -15.33
C PHE A 58 5.24 16.18 -16.62
N PRO A 59 5.64 14.92 -16.88
CA PRO A 59 5.16 14.19 -18.05
C PRO A 59 3.63 14.20 -18.12
N SER A 60 3.06 14.43 -19.31
CA SER A 60 1.62 14.48 -19.58
C SER A 60 0.96 13.09 -19.49
N ILE A 61 0.98 12.48 -18.31
CA ILE A 61 0.45 11.15 -18.04
C ILE A 61 -0.98 11.18 -17.47
N PHE A 62 -1.45 12.35 -17.06
CA PHE A 62 -2.78 12.54 -16.51
C PHE A 62 -3.79 12.72 -17.65
N SER A 63 -4.91 12.02 -17.54
CA SER A 63 -6.05 12.21 -18.43
C SER A 63 -6.85 13.44 -17.99
N ASP A 64 -7.81 13.83 -18.83
CA ASP A 64 -8.84 14.83 -18.57
C ASP A 64 -9.78 14.47 -17.39
N ALA A 65 -9.73 13.21 -16.93
CA ALA A 65 -10.41 12.76 -15.71
C ALA A 65 -9.72 13.24 -14.42
N VAL A 66 -8.57 13.90 -14.51
CA VAL A 66 -7.83 14.43 -13.37
C VAL A 66 -7.78 15.95 -13.48
N GLY A 67 -8.19 16.65 -12.43
CA GLY A 67 -8.10 18.11 -12.36
C GLY A 67 -6.70 18.60 -11.99
N GLN A 68 -6.50 19.92 -12.01
CA GLN A 68 -5.19 20.52 -11.80
C GLN A 68 -4.61 20.27 -10.40
N GLN A 69 -5.46 19.91 -9.43
CA GLN A 69 -5.02 19.60 -8.08
C GLN A 69 -5.16 18.12 -7.73
N GLY A 70 -5.18 17.26 -8.75
CA GLY A 70 -5.18 15.81 -8.63
C GLY A 70 -6.52 15.21 -8.22
N GLU A 71 -7.58 16.03 -8.18
CA GLU A 71 -8.95 15.57 -7.98
C GLU A 71 -9.42 14.72 -9.16
N ILE A 72 -10.17 13.65 -8.88
CA ILE A 72 -10.79 12.84 -9.93
C ILE A 72 -12.09 13.54 -10.34
N LEU A 73 -12.11 14.06 -11.55
CA LEU A 73 -13.30 14.67 -12.18
C LEU A 73 -14.21 13.52 -12.66
N GLY A 74 -15.45 13.49 -12.19
CA GLY A 74 -16.39 12.40 -12.49
C GLY A 74 -16.68 12.21 -13.99
N ASN A 75 -16.91 10.95 -14.38
CA ASN A 75 -17.27 10.47 -15.73
C ASN A 75 -16.60 11.19 -16.91
N PRO A 76 -15.35 10.83 -17.26
CA PRO A 76 -14.77 11.24 -18.53
C PRO A 76 -15.62 10.64 -19.66
N ASN A 77 -16.09 11.48 -20.58
CA ASN A 77 -16.79 11.02 -21.77
C ASN A 77 -15.72 10.58 -22.79
N PRO A 78 -15.50 9.27 -23.01
CA PRO A 78 -14.35 8.77 -23.76
C PRO A 78 -14.33 9.23 -25.22
N ASP A 79 -15.47 9.68 -25.74
CA ASP A 79 -15.67 10.04 -27.15
C ASP A 79 -15.35 11.52 -27.48
N LEU A 80 -15.01 12.37 -26.48
CA LEU A 80 -14.89 13.82 -26.67
C LEU A 80 -13.56 14.44 -26.23
N ALA A 81 -12.64 13.68 -25.66
CA ALA A 81 -11.45 14.25 -25.04
C ALA A 81 -10.22 14.24 -25.96
N PRO A 82 -9.81 15.38 -26.56
CA PRO A 82 -8.42 15.50 -27.00
C PRO A 82 -7.50 15.28 -25.80
N LYS A 83 -6.41 14.53 -26.00
CA LYS A 83 -5.30 14.38 -25.04
C LYS A 83 -4.64 15.73 -24.83
N THR A 84 -5.29 16.61 -24.08
CA THR A 84 -4.72 17.88 -23.67
C THR A 84 -3.74 17.57 -22.54
N SER A 85 -2.53 18.12 -22.65
CA SER A 85 -1.57 18.07 -21.56
C SER A 85 -2.06 19.00 -20.45
N LEU A 86 -2.85 18.46 -19.51
CA LEU A 86 -3.17 19.21 -18.30
C LEU A 86 -1.97 19.14 -17.36
N ASP A 87 -1.44 20.30 -16.99
CA ASP A 87 -0.42 20.39 -15.95
C ASP A 87 -1.09 20.21 -14.58
N VAL A 88 -0.93 19.02 -14.00
CA VAL A 88 -1.37 18.76 -12.63
C VAL A 88 -0.31 19.30 -11.66
N HIS A 89 -0.69 20.26 -10.82
CA HIS A 89 0.21 20.97 -9.92
C HIS A 89 0.43 20.26 -8.58
N SER A 90 -0.55 19.48 -8.14
CA SER A 90 -0.48 18.76 -6.87
C SER A 90 -1.45 17.58 -6.86
N ILE A 91 -1.28 16.63 -5.94
CA ILE A 91 -2.16 15.47 -5.77
C ILE A 91 -2.55 15.26 -4.31
N PRO A 92 -3.82 14.94 -4.01
CA PRO A 92 -4.18 14.39 -2.72
C PRO A 92 -3.45 13.06 -2.53
N MET A 93 -2.95 12.81 -1.33
CA MET A 93 -2.25 11.57 -1.01
C MET A 93 -2.80 11.01 0.29
N ALA A 94 -2.98 9.69 0.32
CA ALA A 94 -3.15 8.96 1.56
C ALA A 94 -2.18 7.77 1.58
N ALA A 95 -1.52 7.57 2.71
CA ALA A 95 -0.70 6.40 2.98
C ALA A 95 -1.21 5.72 4.25
N ARG A 96 -1.24 4.38 4.22
CA ARG A 96 -1.74 3.55 5.31
C ARG A 96 -0.74 2.43 5.58
N LEU A 97 -0.21 2.40 6.79
CA LEU A 97 0.62 1.31 7.30
C LEU A 97 -0.11 0.64 8.46
N ARG A 98 -0.28 -0.69 8.41
CA ARG A 98 -1.01 -1.43 9.43
C ARG A 98 -0.36 -2.76 9.73
N SER A 99 -0.23 -3.08 11.01
CA SER A 99 0.06 -4.45 11.47
C SER A 99 -1.16 -5.34 11.20
N SER A 100 -1.00 -6.34 10.33
CA SER A 100 -2.11 -7.21 9.91
C SER A 100 -1.62 -8.61 9.60
N SER A 101 -2.44 -9.63 9.93
CA SER A 101 -2.24 -11.01 9.46
C SER A 101 -2.60 -11.19 7.98
N ALA A 102 -3.05 -10.15 7.29
CA ALA A 102 -3.31 -10.18 5.85
C ALA A 102 -2.06 -10.50 5.00
N ILE A 103 -0.86 -10.40 5.57
CA ILE A 103 0.39 -10.81 4.92
C ILE A 103 0.57 -12.34 4.88
N LEU A 104 -0.22 -13.10 5.65
CA LEU A 104 -0.07 -14.55 5.80
C LEU A 104 -0.03 -15.29 4.45
N PRO A 105 -0.94 -15.07 3.47
CA PRO A 105 -0.87 -15.78 2.19
C PRO A 105 0.44 -15.53 1.42
N PHE A 106 1.01 -14.32 1.54
CA PHE A 106 2.30 -14.00 0.94
C PHE A 106 3.41 -14.81 1.60
N LEU A 107 3.46 -14.86 2.94
CA LEU A 107 4.47 -15.62 3.68
C LEU A 107 4.36 -17.12 3.42
N SER A 108 3.15 -17.69 3.46
CA SER A 108 2.92 -19.11 3.18
C SER A 108 3.37 -19.48 1.77
N ASN A 109 3.06 -18.66 0.77
CA ASN A 109 3.50 -18.88 -0.61
C ASN A 109 5.04 -18.78 -0.73
N ARG A 110 5.69 -17.84 -0.03
CA ARG A 110 7.16 -17.75 -0.02
C ARG A 110 7.81 -18.95 0.65
N LEU A 111 7.26 -19.43 1.76
CA LEU A 111 7.71 -20.64 2.44
C LEU A 111 7.58 -21.89 1.54
N GLU A 112 6.43 -22.04 0.88
CA GLU A 112 6.21 -23.14 -0.06
C GLU A 112 7.20 -23.11 -1.23
N ASN A 113 7.39 -21.94 -1.84
CA ASN A 113 8.35 -21.77 -2.93
C ASN A 113 9.78 -22.04 -2.50
N LEU A 114 10.20 -21.55 -1.33
CA LEU A 114 11.54 -21.80 -0.80
C LEU A 114 11.76 -23.30 -0.55
N ARG A 115 10.77 -23.99 0.01
CA ARG A 115 10.83 -25.45 0.20
C ARG A 115 10.96 -26.18 -1.13
N LYS A 116 10.12 -25.85 -2.10
CA LYS A 116 10.06 -26.52 -3.41
C LYS A 116 11.28 -26.25 -4.30
N PHE A 117 11.75 -25.00 -4.31
CA PHE A 117 12.77 -24.56 -5.26
C PHE A 117 14.16 -24.36 -4.65
N GLY A 118 14.29 -24.28 -3.33
CA GLY A 118 15.58 -24.09 -2.65
C GLY A 118 16.01 -25.24 -1.75
N ILE A 119 15.12 -25.75 -0.89
CA ILE A 119 15.51 -26.67 0.19
C ILE A 119 15.41 -28.14 -0.21
N GLN A 120 14.35 -28.54 -0.93
CA GLN A 120 14.12 -29.94 -1.27
C GLN A 120 15.30 -30.54 -2.05
N ARG A 121 15.55 -31.83 -1.81
CA ARG A 121 16.61 -32.54 -2.53
C ARG A 121 16.29 -32.55 -4.03
N GLY A 122 17.23 -32.06 -4.85
CA GLY A 122 17.04 -31.93 -6.30
C GLY A 122 16.13 -30.76 -6.68
N ALA A 123 15.98 -29.76 -5.80
CA ALA A 123 15.21 -28.57 -6.09
C ALA A 123 15.73 -27.84 -7.33
N LEU A 124 14.81 -27.43 -8.21
CA LEU A 124 15.12 -26.83 -9.51
C LEU A 124 15.94 -25.55 -9.42
N GLY A 125 15.82 -24.80 -8.31
CA GLY A 125 16.55 -23.56 -8.06
C GLY A 125 17.85 -23.74 -7.28
N GLY A 126 18.21 -24.96 -6.87
CA GLY A 126 19.33 -25.21 -5.95
C GLY A 126 20.68 -24.71 -6.50
N GLU A 127 21.01 -25.04 -7.75
CA GLU A 127 22.27 -24.59 -8.38
C GLU A 127 22.28 -23.07 -8.64
N LEU A 128 21.12 -22.48 -8.95
CA LEU A 128 21.00 -21.03 -9.14
C LEU A 128 21.26 -20.29 -7.83
N LEU A 129 20.62 -20.73 -6.75
CA LEU A 129 20.79 -20.14 -5.41
C LEU A 129 22.25 -20.27 -4.94
N LYS A 130 22.88 -21.43 -5.18
CA LYS A 130 24.30 -21.63 -4.91
C LYS A 130 25.19 -20.68 -5.73
N THR A 131 24.85 -20.44 -6.99
CA THR A 131 25.57 -19.47 -7.85
C THR A 131 25.40 -18.03 -7.37
N TRP A 132 24.27 -17.72 -6.74
CA TRP A 132 24.04 -16.43 -6.06
C TRP A 132 24.73 -16.32 -4.70
N GLY A 133 25.38 -17.40 -4.23
CA GLY A 133 26.13 -17.43 -2.98
C GLY A 133 25.38 -18.01 -1.79
N PHE A 134 24.15 -18.49 -1.96
CA PHE A 134 23.37 -19.06 -0.85
C PHE A 134 23.85 -20.47 -0.49
N GLY A 135 24.15 -20.66 0.79
CA GLY A 135 24.48 -21.97 1.36
C GLY A 135 23.23 -22.81 1.65
N LYS A 136 23.40 -24.13 1.77
CA LYS A 136 22.30 -25.03 2.15
C LYS A 136 21.74 -24.69 3.53
N GLU A 137 22.62 -24.47 4.50
CA GLU A 137 22.27 -24.10 5.88
C GLU A 137 21.49 -22.78 5.91
N GLU A 138 21.96 -21.76 5.17
CA GLU A 138 21.28 -20.47 5.08
C GLU A 138 19.84 -20.60 4.52
N LEU A 139 19.64 -21.45 3.51
CA LEU A 139 18.30 -21.70 2.96
C LEU A 139 17.38 -22.44 3.95
N GLU A 140 17.95 -23.34 4.77
CA GLU A 140 17.22 -24.03 5.83
C GLU A 140 16.83 -23.06 6.95
N ASP A 141 17.74 -22.19 7.40
CA ASP A 141 17.49 -21.13 8.38
C ASP A 141 16.42 -20.12 7.92
N MET A 142 16.47 -19.72 6.64
CA MET A 142 15.43 -18.91 6.01
C MET A 142 14.06 -19.62 6.03
N GLY A 143 14.05 -20.93 5.77
CA GLY A 143 12.86 -21.76 5.80
C GLY A 143 12.24 -21.86 7.19
N GLU A 144 13.06 -22.06 8.21
CA GLU A 144 12.63 -22.07 9.61
C GLU A 144 12.06 -20.71 10.03
N THR A 145 12.77 -19.63 9.71
CA THR A 145 12.32 -18.25 9.99
C THR A 145 10.95 -17.96 9.38
N LEU A 146 10.75 -18.31 8.10
CA LEU A 146 9.45 -18.14 7.44
C LEU A 146 8.37 -19.02 8.04
N SER A 147 8.70 -20.25 8.43
CA SER A 147 7.77 -21.18 9.08
C SER A 147 7.30 -20.63 10.44
N ASP A 148 8.21 -20.05 11.22
CA ASP A 148 7.89 -19.41 12.49
C ASP A 148 7.01 -18.17 12.34
N MET A 149 7.27 -17.35 11.32
CA MET A 149 6.42 -16.20 11.00
C MET A 149 4.99 -16.64 10.62
N VAL A 150 4.85 -17.68 9.78
CA VAL A 150 3.55 -18.24 9.40
C VAL A 150 2.80 -18.75 10.63
N ARG A 151 3.45 -19.57 11.46
CA ARG A 151 2.86 -20.11 12.71
C ARG A 151 2.43 -19.02 13.68
N THR A 152 3.17 -17.91 13.75
CA THR A 152 2.84 -16.78 14.64
C THR A 152 1.58 -16.04 14.18
N LEU A 153 1.29 -16.04 12.87
CA LEU A 153 0.19 -15.30 12.26
C LEU A 153 -1.07 -16.16 12.02
N ASP A 154 -0.92 -17.48 12.02
CA ASP A 154 -1.98 -18.49 11.96
C ASP A 154 -1.95 -19.34 13.26
N PRO A 155 -2.48 -18.78 14.38
CA PRO A 155 -2.39 -19.39 15.71
C PRO A 155 -3.27 -20.63 15.88
#